data_AF-A0A7X6VNQ3-F1
#
_entry.id   AF-A0A7X6VNQ3-F1
#
_cell.length_a   1.000
_cell.length_b   1.000
_cell.length_c   1.000
_cell.angle_alpha   90.00
_cell.angle_beta   90.00
_cell.angle_gamma   90.00
#
_symmetry.space_group_name_H-M   'P 1'
#
loop_
_entity.id
_entity.type
_entity.pdbx_description
1 polymer ?
#
loop_
_entity_poly.entity_id
_entity_poly.type
_entity_poly.pdbx_seq_one_letter_code
_entity_poly.pdbx_strand_id
1 'polypeptide(L)'
;MIFELMSNGTMVRLPDEMPVAGLPELPFPKVFLLLPYNRYIAGTSQMKTMERWTLGKLGTDREKEVFLYDGKAISLFLGEKEKVTLSGELTGELRSHLLCQIPAPGEHMPTALILRGLVRENHVLSDEEFINDEGAMLESLEKLPSLRMPYWAIRLALYRNDYEAVSRIKTWLKAAYDVFDGGTPSPRIWFSLTDLPGRQAIDEMEGLSFSLDDLQRMNSQSSRPVVLYSKAGYLILSDYGGEGPETAFRIWMLLPIPLWNEMRERRKLSIREIVTASWGYLDGLEAENERNRFRGQGSLSRQG
;
A
#
# COMPACT_ATOMS: atom_id res chain seq x y z
N MET A 1 -2.62 9.95 -21.92
CA MET A 1 -3.77 9.11 -22.35
C MET A 1 -5.05 9.92 -22.25
N ILE A 2 -6.01 9.69 -23.14
CA ILE A 2 -7.32 10.37 -23.14
C ILE A 2 -8.40 9.29 -23.11
N PHE A 3 -9.41 9.51 -22.27
CA PHE A 3 -10.56 8.65 -22.12
C PHE A 3 -11.87 9.44 -22.21
N GLU A 4 -12.96 8.78 -22.55
CA GLU A 4 -14.31 9.34 -22.54
C GLU A 4 -15.21 8.57 -21.56
N LEU A 5 -15.98 9.30 -20.75
CA LEU A 5 -17.00 8.73 -19.88
C LEU A 5 -18.27 8.45 -20.69
N MET A 6 -18.64 7.17 -20.77
CA MET A 6 -19.83 6.71 -21.47
C MET A 6 -21.08 6.84 -20.59
N SER A 7 -22.27 6.89 -21.23
CA SER A 7 -23.56 7.03 -20.53
C SER A 7 -23.91 5.85 -19.61
N ASN A 8 -23.34 4.67 -19.85
CA ASN A 8 -23.47 3.49 -19.00
C ASN A 8 -22.54 3.52 -17.77
N GLY A 9 -21.77 4.59 -17.58
CA GLY A 9 -20.82 4.72 -16.47
C GLY A 9 -19.52 3.95 -16.66
N THR A 10 -19.19 3.54 -17.90
CA THR A 10 -17.88 2.97 -18.25
C THR A 10 -16.97 4.02 -18.87
N MET A 11 -15.67 3.74 -18.90
CA MET A 11 -14.67 4.60 -19.53
C MET A 11 -14.11 3.92 -20.77
N VAL A 12 -13.94 4.66 -21.86
CA VAL A 12 -13.37 4.16 -23.11
C VAL A 12 -12.12 4.96 -23.46
N ARG A 13 -11.02 4.27 -23.79
CA ARG A 13 -9.78 4.92 -24.24
C ARG A 13 -9.97 5.47 -25.65
N LEU A 14 -9.65 6.74 -25.84
CA LEU A 14 -9.59 7.38 -27.14
C LEU A 14 -8.20 7.20 -27.77
N PRO A 15 -8.08 7.30 -29.11
CA PRO A 15 -6.78 7.27 -29.79
C PRO A 15 -5.84 8.36 -29.25
N ASP A 16 -4.57 8.03 -29.02
CA ASP A 16 -3.61 8.95 -28.40
C ASP A 16 -3.32 10.20 -29.26
N GLU A 17 -3.50 10.09 -30.58
CA GLU A 17 -3.30 11.18 -31.55
C GLU A 17 -4.57 12.01 -31.80
N MET A 18 -5.70 11.69 -31.13
CA MET A 18 -6.96 12.39 -31.37
C MET A 18 -6.87 13.86 -30.90
N PRO A 19 -7.01 14.84 -31.80
CA PRO A 19 -7.02 16.24 -31.41
C PRO A 19 -8.36 16.58 -30.76
N VAL A 20 -8.35 16.84 -29.46
CA VAL A 20 -9.53 17.34 -28.74
C VAL A 20 -9.37 18.84 -28.52
N ALA A 21 -10.13 19.63 -29.25
CA ALA A 21 -10.06 21.08 -29.18
C ALA A 21 -10.38 21.60 -27.76
N GLY A 22 -9.54 22.51 -27.25
CA GLY A 22 -9.74 23.16 -25.96
C GLY A 22 -9.29 22.35 -24.74
N LEU A 23 -8.63 21.21 -24.91
CA LEU A 23 -7.87 20.57 -23.82
C LEU A 23 -6.60 21.38 -23.50
N PRO A 24 -6.21 21.47 -22.21
CA PRO A 24 -4.98 22.15 -21.83
C PRO A 24 -3.74 21.35 -22.27
N GLU A 25 -2.68 22.06 -22.63
CA GLU A 25 -1.36 21.47 -22.85
C GLU A 25 -0.69 21.18 -21.51
N LEU A 26 -0.79 19.92 -21.06
CA LEU A 26 -0.14 19.45 -19.84
C LEU A 26 1.15 18.67 -20.16
N PRO A 27 2.18 18.75 -19.30
CA PRO A 27 3.37 17.92 -19.42
C PRO A 27 3.03 16.44 -19.18
N PHE A 28 3.83 15.55 -19.75
CA PHE A 28 3.78 14.12 -19.42
C PHE A 28 4.43 13.88 -18.04
N PRO A 29 3.91 12.94 -17.21
CA PRO A 29 2.78 12.04 -17.43
C PRO A 29 1.42 12.70 -17.24
N LYS A 30 0.43 12.28 -18.06
CA LYS A 30 -0.92 12.85 -18.04
C LYS A 30 -2.01 11.87 -18.45
N VAL A 31 -3.16 12.00 -17.78
CA VAL A 31 -4.40 11.28 -18.09
C VAL A 31 -5.55 12.27 -18.15
N PHE A 32 -6.39 12.16 -19.18
CA PHE A 32 -7.62 12.93 -19.29
C PHE A 32 -8.83 12.00 -19.28
N LEU A 33 -9.87 12.38 -18.55
CA LEU A 33 -11.22 11.85 -18.70
C LEU A 33 -12.14 12.95 -19.21
N LEU A 34 -12.67 12.79 -20.41
CA LEU A 34 -13.71 13.66 -20.96
C LEU A 34 -15.04 13.34 -20.29
N LEU A 35 -15.71 14.40 -19.87
CA LEU A 35 -17.00 14.35 -19.18
C LEU A 35 -18.05 15.08 -20.02
N PRO A 36 -19.35 14.80 -19.79
CA PRO A 36 -20.44 15.57 -20.36
C PRO A 36 -20.31 17.09 -20.14
N TYR A 37 -20.98 17.87 -20.98
CA TYR A 37 -21.03 19.35 -20.89
C TYR A 37 -19.67 20.06 -21.08
N ASN A 38 -18.83 19.51 -21.96
CA ASN A 38 -17.50 20.03 -22.28
C ASN A 38 -16.61 20.18 -21.03
N ARG A 39 -16.63 19.16 -20.17
CA ARG A 39 -15.81 19.09 -18.95
C ARG A 39 -14.75 18.02 -19.09
N TYR A 40 -13.69 18.12 -18.31
CA TYR A 40 -12.68 17.09 -18.23
C TYR A 40 -12.13 16.96 -16.80
N ILE A 41 -11.64 15.78 -16.47
CA ILE A 41 -10.69 15.59 -15.38
C ILE A 41 -9.32 15.40 -15.99
N ALA A 42 -8.33 16.12 -15.47
CA ALA A 42 -6.93 15.95 -15.82
C ALA A 42 -6.16 15.44 -14.61
N GLY A 43 -5.46 14.32 -14.78
CA GLY A 43 -4.49 13.78 -13.85
C GLY A 43 -3.08 14.08 -14.35
N THR A 44 -2.23 14.60 -13.47
CA THR A 44 -0.82 14.89 -13.75
C THR A 44 0.06 14.46 -12.58
N SER A 45 1.36 14.34 -12.82
CA SER A 45 2.33 14.19 -11.73
C SER A 45 3.02 15.51 -11.43
N GLN A 46 3.08 15.87 -10.16
CA GLN A 46 3.91 16.94 -9.61
C GLN A 46 5.06 16.32 -8.83
N MET A 47 6.23 16.99 -8.83
CA MET A 47 7.40 16.54 -8.06
C MET A 47 7.77 15.07 -8.28
N LYS A 48 7.65 14.61 -9.53
CA LYS A 48 7.93 13.24 -10.02
C LYS A 48 6.97 12.14 -9.55
N THR A 49 6.29 12.24 -8.41
CA THR A 49 5.53 11.11 -7.83
C THR A 49 4.20 11.50 -7.19
N MET A 50 3.92 12.80 -7.01
CA MET A 50 2.67 13.27 -6.41
C MET A 50 1.58 13.42 -7.48
N GLU A 51 0.46 12.72 -7.30
CA GLU A 51 -0.68 12.89 -8.19
C GLU A 51 -1.37 14.23 -7.95
N ARG A 52 -1.79 14.90 -9.03
CA ARG A 52 -2.67 16.06 -8.97
C ARG A 52 -3.81 15.89 -9.96
N TRP A 53 -5.03 16.10 -9.48
CA TRP A 53 -6.25 15.95 -10.26
C TRP A 53 -7.03 17.26 -10.33
N THR A 54 -7.38 17.71 -11.53
CA THR A 54 -8.16 18.94 -11.74
C THR A 54 -9.40 18.66 -12.57
N LEU A 55 -10.51 19.30 -12.21
CA LEU A 55 -11.74 19.38 -13.00
C LEU A 55 -11.72 20.70 -13.76
N GLY A 56 -11.78 20.62 -15.08
CA GLY A 56 -11.79 21.79 -15.96
C GLY A 56 -12.94 21.81 -16.95
N LYS A 57 -13.04 22.93 -17.68
CA LYS A 57 -13.99 23.13 -18.78
C LYS A 57 -13.21 23.45 -20.05
N LEU A 58 -13.50 22.72 -21.13
CA LEU A 58 -12.82 22.88 -22.42
C LEU A 58 -12.94 24.32 -22.93
N GLY A 59 -11.81 24.86 -23.41
CA GLY A 59 -11.71 26.21 -23.95
C GLY A 59 -11.84 27.33 -22.91
N THR A 60 -11.67 27.04 -21.62
CA THR A 60 -11.65 28.05 -20.54
C THR A 60 -10.54 27.77 -19.53
N ASP A 61 -10.04 28.80 -18.87
CA ASP A 61 -9.01 28.67 -17.83
C ASP A 61 -9.60 28.36 -16.43
N ARG A 62 -10.84 27.86 -16.39
CA ARG A 62 -11.51 27.53 -15.13
C ARG A 62 -11.21 26.09 -14.74
N GLU A 63 -10.31 25.93 -13.79
CA GLU A 63 -9.96 24.65 -13.18
C GLU A 63 -10.20 24.66 -11.67
N LYS A 64 -10.58 23.51 -11.14
CA LYS A 64 -10.71 23.28 -9.69
C LYS A 64 -10.04 21.96 -9.34
N GLU A 65 -9.25 21.96 -8.27
CA GLU A 65 -8.66 20.73 -7.75
C GLU A 65 -9.74 19.77 -7.21
N VAL A 66 -9.53 18.49 -7.48
CA VAL A 66 -10.36 17.38 -6.99
C VAL A 66 -9.46 16.27 -6.47
N PHE A 67 -9.99 15.41 -5.60
CA PHE A 67 -9.23 14.33 -4.99
C PHE A 67 -9.85 12.99 -5.35
N LEU A 68 -9.09 12.16 -6.06
CA LEU A 68 -9.48 10.79 -6.36
C LEU A 68 -8.84 9.85 -5.33
N TYR A 69 -9.63 8.94 -4.78
CA TYR A 69 -9.16 7.91 -3.85
C TYR A 69 -9.52 6.54 -4.43
N ASP A 70 -8.61 5.57 -4.30
CA ASP A 70 -8.84 4.22 -4.83
C ASP A 70 -10.09 3.60 -4.25
N GLY A 71 -10.91 3.00 -5.12
CA GLY A 71 -12.12 2.29 -4.73
C GLY A 71 -13.22 3.19 -4.18
N LYS A 72 -13.02 4.52 -4.11
CA LYS A 72 -14.03 5.45 -3.61
C LYS A 72 -14.67 6.21 -4.76
N ALA A 73 -16.00 6.13 -4.80
CA ALA A 73 -16.79 6.91 -5.73
C ALA A 73 -16.68 8.41 -5.43
N ILE A 74 -16.71 9.24 -6.48
CA ILE A 74 -16.70 10.70 -6.35
C ILE A 74 -17.86 11.31 -7.13
N SER A 75 -18.50 12.29 -6.50
CA SER A 75 -19.55 13.11 -7.08
C SER A 75 -18.98 14.46 -7.49
N LEU A 76 -19.01 14.77 -8.78
CA LEU A 76 -18.49 16.00 -9.38
C LEU A 76 -19.63 16.88 -9.85
N PHE A 77 -19.63 18.14 -9.42
CA PHE A 77 -20.57 19.15 -9.88
C PHE A 77 -20.00 19.85 -11.10
N LEU A 78 -20.74 19.82 -12.21
CA LEU A 78 -20.34 20.39 -13.50
C LEU A 78 -20.96 21.79 -13.73
N GLY A 79 -21.54 22.38 -12.71
CA GLY A 79 -22.31 23.62 -12.72
C GLY A 79 -23.16 23.70 -11.45
N GLU A 80 -24.26 24.44 -11.51
CA GLU A 80 -25.20 24.53 -10.38
C GLU A 80 -26.14 23.32 -10.28
N LYS A 81 -26.41 22.64 -11.41
CA LYS A 81 -27.42 21.56 -11.47
C LYS A 81 -26.87 20.24 -12.00
N GLU A 82 -25.86 20.28 -12.85
CA GLU A 82 -25.30 19.09 -13.47
C GLU A 82 -24.35 18.38 -12.51
N LYS A 83 -24.54 17.07 -12.35
CA LYS A 83 -23.72 16.21 -11.50
C LYS A 83 -23.33 14.95 -12.27
N VAL A 84 -22.06 14.57 -12.17
CA VAL A 84 -21.56 13.27 -12.62
C VAL A 84 -21.01 12.52 -11.43
N THR A 85 -21.27 11.22 -11.35
CA THR A 85 -20.69 10.35 -10.33
C THR A 85 -19.78 9.35 -11.00
N LEU A 86 -18.51 9.32 -10.60
CA LEU A 86 -17.58 8.27 -10.98
C LEU A 86 -17.63 7.17 -9.93
N SER A 87 -17.72 5.92 -10.37
CA SER A 87 -17.66 4.76 -9.48
C SER A 87 -16.27 4.63 -8.86
N GLY A 88 -16.16 3.86 -7.76
CA GLY A 88 -14.87 3.58 -7.14
C GLY A 88 -13.91 2.78 -8.03
N GLU A 89 -14.47 1.98 -8.95
CA GLU A 89 -13.71 1.24 -9.95
C GLU A 89 -13.07 2.21 -10.96
N LEU A 90 -13.86 3.14 -11.51
CA LEU A 90 -13.36 4.16 -12.44
C LEU A 90 -12.30 5.07 -11.82
N THR A 91 -12.47 5.47 -10.56
CA THR A 91 -11.45 6.29 -9.88
C THR A 91 -10.15 5.52 -9.70
N GLY A 92 -10.22 4.23 -9.34
CA GLY A 92 -9.05 3.35 -9.27
C GLY A 92 -8.37 3.14 -10.62
N GLU A 93 -9.15 2.97 -11.68
CA GLU A 93 -8.64 2.77 -13.04
C GLU A 93 -7.90 4.01 -13.57
N LEU A 94 -8.50 5.20 -13.42
CA LEU A 94 -7.87 6.48 -13.79
C LEU A 94 -6.53 6.69 -13.07
N ARG A 95 -6.52 6.45 -11.76
CA ARG A 95 -5.30 6.58 -10.96
C ARG A 95 -4.23 5.59 -11.39
N SER A 96 -4.62 4.34 -11.65
CA SER A 96 -3.72 3.31 -12.17
C SER A 96 -3.11 3.71 -13.51
N HIS A 97 -3.89 4.32 -14.42
CA HIS A 97 -3.37 4.81 -15.70
C HIS A 97 -2.38 5.97 -15.55
N LEU A 98 -2.51 6.81 -14.53
CA LEU A 98 -1.54 7.87 -14.27
C LEU A 98 -0.28 7.30 -13.62
N LEU A 99 -0.44 6.47 -12.58
CA LEU A 99 0.65 5.88 -11.81
C LEU A 99 1.54 4.96 -12.66
N CYS A 100 0.98 4.25 -13.63
CA CYS A 100 1.74 3.38 -14.51
C CYS A 100 2.66 4.12 -15.50
N GLN A 101 2.51 5.45 -15.61
CA GLN A 101 3.38 6.33 -16.40
C GLN A 101 4.47 7.00 -15.54
N ILE A 102 4.45 6.79 -14.23
CA ILE A 102 5.33 7.43 -13.26
C ILE A 102 6.36 6.40 -12.77
N PRO A 103 7.66 6.76 -12.62
CA PRO A 103 8.62 5.87 -12.00
C PRO A 103 8.20 5.54 -10.56
N ALA A 104 8.37 4.29 -10.16
CA ALA A 104 8.03 3.89 -8.80
C ALA A 104 8.84 4.71 -7.76
N PRO A 105 8.21 5.15 -6.65
CA PRO A 105 8.86 6.03 -5.70
C PRO A 105 10.01 5.34 -4.95
N GLY A 106 10.93 6.17 -4.44
CA GLY A 106 12.09 5.75 -3.65
C GLY A 106 13.32 5.40 -4.47
N GLU A 107 14.47 5.38 -3.78
CA GLU A 107 15.79 5.22 -4.38
C GLU A 107 16.26 3.75 -4.35
N HIS A 108 16.83 3.29 -5.47
CA HIS A 108 17.31 1.92 -5.63
C HIS A 108 18.54 1.62 -4.75
N MET A 109 19.62 2.42 -4.90
CA MET A 109 20.92 2.19 -4.25
C MET A 109 20.83 1.95 -2.73
N PRO A 110 20.21 2.84 -1.91
CA PRO A 110 20.11 2.60 -0.46
C PRO A 110 19.26 1.36 -0.15
N THR A 111 18.22 1.10 -0.94
CA THR A 111 17.36 -0.07 -0.77
C THR A 111 18.14 -1.37 -1.01
N ALA A 112 18.88 -1.45 -2.12
CA ALA A 112 19.70 -2.60 -2.48
C ALA A 112 20.76 -2.89 -1.41
N LEU A 113 21.43 -1.85 -0.90
CA LEU A 113 22.43 -1.98 0.16
C LEU A 113 21.85 -2.52 1.47
N ILE A 114 20.66 -2.04 1.89
CA ILE A 114 19.98 -2.55 3.08
C ILE A 114 19.57 -4.00 2.88
N LEU A 115 18.93 -4.33 1.75
CA LEU A 115 18.47 -5.68 1.47
C LEU A 115 19.64 -6.67 1.44
N ARG A 116 20.76 -6.31 0.77
CA ARG A 116 22.00 -7.10 0.75
C ARG A 116 22.53 -7.38 2.16
N GLY A 117 22.49 -6.39 3.04
CA GLY A 117 22.94 -6.54 4.43
C GLY A 117 22.10 -7.52 5.26
N LEU A 118 20.84 -7.75 4.86
CA LEU A 118 19.88 -8.61 5.56
C LEU A 118 19.84 -10.02 4.97
N VAL A 119 20.08 -10.15 3.68
CA VAL A 119 19.96 -11.41 2.94
C VAL A 119 21.35 -11.87 2.50
N ARG A 120 22.25 -12.05 3.47
CA ARG A 120 23.69 -12.27 3.25
C ARG A 120 24.05 -13.54 2.48
N GLU A 121 23.15 -14.52 2.42
CA GLU A 121 23.38 -15.82 1.78
C GLU A 121 22.80 -15.91 0.37
N ASN A 122 22.12 -14.88 -0.14
CA ASN A 122 21.59 -14.89 -1.50
C ASN A 122 22.63 -14.38 -2.51
N HIS A 123 23.14 -15.28 -3.35
CA HIS A 123 24.13 -15.00 -4.40
C HIS A 123 23.70 -13.87 -5.35
N VAL A 124 22.40 -13.71 -5.60
CA VAL A 124 21.86 -12.64 -6.46
C VAL A 124 22.18 -11.24 -5.91
N LEU A 125 22.36 -11.05 -4.61
CA LEU A 125 22.69 -9.73 -4.04
C LEU A 125 24.20 -9.54 -3.80
N SER A 126 25.02 -10.55 -4.13
CA SER A 126 26.48 -10.47 -4.03
C SER A 126 27.14 -9.85 -5.25
N ASP A 127 26.41 -9.72 -6.36
CA ASP A 127 26.89 -9.07 -7.57
C ASP A 127 26.80 -7.54 -7.44
N GLU A 128 27.91 -6.84 -7.67
CA GLU A 128 27.96 -5.38 -7.66
C GLU A 128 27.16 -4.75 -8.81
N GLU A 129 26.88 -5.52 -9.86
CA GLU A 129 26.06 -5.08 -10.99
C GLU A 129 24.64 -4.72 -10.53
N PHE A 130 24.01 -5.54 -9.68
CA PHE A 130 22.63 -5.29 -9.19
C PHE A 130 22.48 -4.13 -8.21
N ILE A 131 23.59 -3.61 -7.68
CA ILE A 131 23.57 -2.43 -6.78
C ILE A 131 23.59 -1.13 -7.60
N ASN A 132 24.21 -1.19 -8.78
CA ASN A 132 24.40 -0.03 -9.66
C ASN A 132 23.37 0.01 -10.80
N ASP A 133 22.80 -1.13 -11.19
CA ASP A 133 21.78 -1.24 -12.23
C ASP A 133 20.41 -1.62 -11.63
N GLU A 134 19.55 -0.61 -11.48
CA GLU A 134 18.16 -0.80 -11.03
C GLU A 134 17.37 -1.70 -11.98
N GLY A 135 17.57 -1.57 -13.30
CA GLY A 135 16.84 -2.33 -14.30
C GLY A 135 17.12 -3.83 -14.18
N ALA A 136 18.39 -4.20 -14.16
CA ALA A 136 18.82 -5.60 -14.00
C ALA A 136 18.31 -6.21 -12.67
N MET A 137 18.32 -5.42 -11.59
CA MET A 137 17.79 -5.85 -10.30
C MET A 137 16.27 -6.09 -10.37
N LEU A 138 15.52 -5.14 -10.93
CA LEU A 138 14.06 -5.26 -11.05
C LEU A 138 13.64 -6.47 -11.90
N GLU A 139 14.36 -6.76 -12.99
CA GLU A 139 14.14 -7.96 -13.81
C GLU A 139 14.41 -9.26 -13.05
N SER A 140 15.43 -9.27 -12.19
CA SER A 140 15.77 -10.43 -11.38
C SER A 140 14.77 -10.65 -10.24
N LEU A 141 14.33 -9.58 -9.59
CA LEU A 141 13.30 -9.62 -8.54
C LEU A 141 11.98 -10.19 -9.06
N GLU A 142 11.65 -10.00 -10.34
CA GLU A 142 10.45 -10.62 -10.92
C GLU A 142 10.44 -12.14 -10.86
N LYS A 143 11.62 -12.76 -10.88
CA LYS A 143 11.79 -14.21 -10.80
C LYS A 143 11.90 -14.69 -9.35
N LEU A 144 12.03 -13.76 -8.39
CA LEU A 144 12.30 -14.03 -6.98
C LEU A 144 11.30 -13.29 -6.07
N PRO A 145 10.03 -13.76 -5.98
CA PRO A 145 8.99 -13.10 -5.18
C PRO A 145 9.40 -12.87 -3.72
N SER A 146 10.18 -13.81 -3.17
CA SER A 146 10.67 -13.78 -1.80
C SER A 146 11.64 -12.62 -1.53
N LEU A 147 12.36 -12.11 -2.54
CA LEU A 147 13.22 -10.92 -2.42
C LEU A 147 12.53 -9.65 -2.90
N ARG A 148 11.55 -9.79 -3.78
CA ARG A 148 10.79 -8.68 -4.35
C ARG A 148 9.99 -7.93 -3.31
N MET A 149 9.23 -8.66 -2.50
CA MET A 149 8.40 -8.08 -1.44
C MET A 149 9.23 -7.23 -0.45
N PRO A 150 10.32 -7.75 0.16
CA PRO A 150 11.13 -6.93 1.06
C PRO A 150 11.89 -5.79 0.36
N TYR A 151 12.29 -5.95 -0.91
CA TYR A 151 12.87 -4.84 -1.68
C TYR A 151 11.92 -3.64 -1.74
N TRP A 152 10.67 -3.88 -2.15
CA TRP A 152 9.68 -2.81 -2.25
C TRP A 152 9.27 -2.24 -0.90
N ALA A 153 9.18 -3.09 0.12
CA ALA A 153 8.92 -2.67 1.50
C ALA A 153 9.95 -1.64 1.98
N ILE A 154 11.24 -1.96 1.81
CA ILE A 154 12.34 -1.08 2.20
C ILE A 154 12.32 0.20 1.35
N ARG A 155 12.14 0.09 0.03
CA ARG A 155 12.13 1.24 -0.89
C ARG A 155 11.07 2.26 -0.51
N LEU A 156 9.83 1.80 -0.29
CA LEU A 156 8.70 2.66 0.03
C LEU A 156 8.81 3.23 1.45
N ALA A 157 9.30 2.45 2.41
CA ALA A 157 9.56 2.94 3.75
C ALA A 157 10.60 4.08 3.75
N LEU A 158 11.71 3.92 3.03
CA LEU A 158 12.73 4.98 2.88
C LEU A 158 12.16 6.23 2.21
N TYR A 159 11.38 6.05 1.14
CA TYR A 159 10.73 7.17 0.44
C TYR A 159 9.81 7.98 1.36
N ARG A 160 9.12 7.31 2.29
CA ARG A 160 8.23 7.93 3.28
C ARG A 160 8.95 8.47 4.52
N ASN A 161 10.27 8.30 4.60
CA ASN A 161 11.07 8.54 5.81
C ASN A 161 10.58 7.74 7.04
N ASP A 162 9.99 6.56 6.81
CA ASP A 162 9.52 5.66 7.86
C ASP A 162 10.63 4.66 8.24
N TYR A 163 11.60 5.12 9.02
CA TYR A 163 12.71 4.29 9.50
C TYR A 163 12.26 3.19 10.47
N GLU A 164 11.13 3.40 11.13
CA GLU A 164 10.48 2.41 12.00
C GLU A 164 10.00 1.21 11.17
N ALA A 165 9.34 1.45 10.03
CA ALA A 165 9.00 0.39 9.07
C ALA A 165 10.25 -0.37 8.59
N VAL A 166 11.34 0.33 8.26
CA VAL A 166 12.60 -0.33 7.90
C VAL A 166 13.09 -1.25 9.03
N SER A 167 12.98 -0.82 10.29
CA SER A 167 13.35 -1.64 11.47
C SER A 167 12.46 -2.88 11.61
N ARG A 168 11.15 -2.75 11.40
CA ARG A 168 10.20 -3.87 11.41
C ARG A 168 10.50 -4.88 10.31
N ILE A 169 10.72 -4.41 9.08
CA ILE A 169 11.09 -5.25 7.93
C ILE A 169 12.42 -5.98 8.21
N LYS A 170 13.41 -5.32 8.79
CA LYS A 170 14.67 -5.96 9.22
C LYS A 170 14.44 -7.09 10.22
N THR A 171 13.54 -6.87 11.18
CA THR A 171 13.20 -7.88 12.20
C THR A 171 12.50 -9.07 11.54
N TRP A 172 11.55 -8.82 10.64
CA TRP A 172 10.91 -9.87 9.86
C TRP A 172 11.92 -10.72 9.09
N LEU A 173 12.79 -10.09 8.29
CA LEU A 173 13.77 -10.81 7.47
C LEU A 173 14.78 -11.62 8.29
N LYS A 174 15.14 -11.17 9.49
CA LYS A 174 16.11 -11.88 10.34
C LYS A 174 15.50 -13.00 11.17
N ALA A 175 14.27 -12.83 11.65
CA ALA A 175 13.67 -13.74 12.63
C ALA A 175 12.63 -14.69 12.02
N ALA A 176 11.94 -14.26 10.96
CA ALA A 176 10.70 -14.90 10.52
C ALA A 176 10.47 -14.85 9.00
N TYR A 177 11.53 -14.77 8.20
CA TYR A 177 11.45 -14.59 6.74
C TYR A 177 10.56 -15.64 6.06
N ASP A 178 10.80 -16.91 6.37
CA ASP A 178 10.18 -18.11 5.80
C ASP A 178 8.91 -18.55 6.53
N VAL A 179 8.55 -17.89 7.65
CA VAL A 179 7.41 -18.30 8.49
C VAL A 179 6.07 -18.08 7.78
N PHE A 180 6.01 -17.10 6.88
CA PHE A 180 4.80 -16.70 6.18
C PHE A 180 4.62 -17.40 4.83
N ASP A 181 5.55 -18.28 4.45
CA ASP A 181 5.46 -19.03 3.21
C ASP A 181 4.40 -20.15 3.29
N GLY A 182 4.00 -20.68 2.13
CA GLY A 182 3.22 -21.92 2.05
C GLY A 182 1.71 -21.80 2.30
N GLY A 183 1.12 -20.61 2.15
CA GLY A 183 -0.34 -20.42 2.25
C GLY A 183 -0.86 -20.41 3.69
N THR A 184 0.02 -20.19 4.66
CA THR A 184 -0.36 -19.97 6.05
C THR A 184 -1.24 -18.71 6.16
N PRO A 185 -2.34 -18.72 6.95
CA PRO A 185 -3.15 -17.53 7.11
C PRO A 185 -2.32 -16.34 7.61
N SER A 186 -2.46 -15.19 6.97
CA SER A 186 -1.73 -13.97 7.35
C SER A 186 -2.16 -13.46 8.74
N PRO A 187 -1.23 -12.83 9.48
CA PRO A 187 -1.60 -12.08 10.69
C PRO A 187 -2.57 -10.94 10.34
N ARG A 188 -3.33 -10.49 11.33
CA ARG A 188 -4.16 -9.28 11.23
C ARG A 188 -3.73 -8.26 12.27
N ILE A 189 -3.81 -6.99 11.92
CA ILE A 189 -3.40 -5.89 12.79
C ILE A 189 -4.48 -4.81 12.81
N TRP A 190 -4.72 -4.27 14.00
CA TRP A 190 -5.59 -3.12 14.23
C TRP A 190 -4.88 -2.16 15.18
N PHE A 191 -5.23 -0.87 15.09
CA PHE A 191 -4.61 0.18 15.86
C PHE A 191 -5.64 0.97 16.66
N SER A 192 -5.27 1.43 17.84
CA SER A 192 -6.06 2.41 18.60
C SER A 192 -5.14 3.47 19.22
N LEU A 193 -5.51 4.74 19.06
CA LEU A 193 -4.83 5.86 19.72
C LEU A 193 -5.12 5.90 21.24
N THR A 194 -6.26 5.34 21.63
CA THR A 194 -6.74 5.32 23.02
C THR A 194 -7.07 3.89 23.43
N ASP A 195 -8.22 3.67 24.07
CA ASP A 195 -8.54 2.44 24.76
C ASP A 195 -8.74 1.24 23.86
N LEU A 196 -9.89 1.19 23.22
CA LEU A 196 -10.27 0.09 22.36
C LEU A 196 -10.16 0.51 20.89
N PRO A 197 -10.05 -0.47 19.97
CA PRO A 197 -10.20 -0.22 18.54
C PRO A 197 -11.57 0.42 18.21
N GLY A 198 -11.68 0.98 17.00
CA GLY A 198 -12.96 1.47 16.50
C GLY A 198 -14.00 0.34 16.38
N ARG A 199 -15.30 0.71 16.31
CA ARG A 199 -16.41 -0.26 16.32
C ARG A 199 -16.27 -1.37 15.27
N GLN A 200 -15.89 -1.03 14.04
CA GLN A 200 -15.67 -2.01 12.97
C GLN A 200 -14.61 -3.05 13.36
N ALA A 201 -13.49 -2.63 13.91
CA ALA A 201 -12.42 -3.54 14.35
C ALA A 201 -12.88 -4.41 15.52
N ILE A 202 -13.70 -3.88 16.44
CA ILE A 202 -14.32 -4.67 17.50
C ILE A 202 -15.25 -5.74 16.92
N ASP A 203 -16.13 -5.37 15.97
CA ASP A 203 -17.05 -6.32 15.34
C ASP A 203 -16.27 -7.44 14.60
N GLU A 204 -15.15 -7.10 13.96
CA GLU A 204 -14.23 -8.09 13.34
C GLU A 204 -13.60 -9.02 14.39
N MET A 205 -13.16 -8.49 15.54
CA MET A 205 -12.58 -9.27 16.64
C MET A 205 -13.61 -10.17 17.33
N GLU A 206 -14.84 -9.71 17.50
CA GLU A 206 -15.95 -10.52 18.01
C GLU A 206 -16.24 -11.69 17.08
N GLY A 207 -16.21 -11.47 15.76
CA GLY A 207 -16.27 -12.53 14.75
C GLY A 207 -15.13 -13.56 14.84
N LEU A 208 -14.01 -13.20 15.49
CA LEU A 208 -12.86 -14.06 15.77
C LEU A 208 -12.90 -14.67 17.18
N SER A 209 -14.06 -14.61 17.84
CA SER A 209 -14.31 -15.12 19.19
C SER A 209 -13.54 -14.40 20.30
N PHE A 210 -13.29 -13.10 20.15
CA PHE A 210 -12.81 -12.22 21.22
C PHE A 210 -13.93 -11.26 21.63
N SER A 211 -14.52 -11.47 22.81
CA SER A 211 -15.64 -10.63 23.26
C SER A 211 -15.19 -9.22 23.64
N LEU A 212 -16.11 -8.26 23.65
CA LEU A 212 -15.81 -6.91 24.16
C LEU A 212 -15.24 -6.94 25.60
N ASP A 213 -15.75 -7.82 26.46
CA ASP A 213 -15.27 -7.99 27.84
C ASP A 213 -13.83 -8.50 27.87
N ASP A 214 -13.45 -9.39 26.95
CA ASP A 214 -12.07 -9.85 26.80
C ASP A 214 -11.14 -8.70 26.41
N LEU A 215 -11.54 -7.87 25.45
CA LEU A 215 -10.76 -6.71 25.01
C LEU A 215 -10.59 -5.69 26.15
N GLN A 216 -11.65 -5.42 26.91
CA GLN A 216 -11.59 -4.55 28.09
C GLN A 216 -10.68 -5.12 29.17
N ARG A 217 -10.76 -6.43 29.43
CA ARG A 217 -9.88 -7.11 30.40
C ARG A 217 -8.42 -7.04 29.96
N MET A 218 -8.11 -7.34 28.70
CA MET A 218 -6.76 -7.17 28.16
C MET A 218 -6.30 -5.73 28.35
N ASN A 219 -7.15 -4.76 28.04
CA ASN A 219 -6.81 -3.34 28.14
C ASN A 219 -6.51 -2.88 29.57
N SER A 220 -7.21 -3.45 30.56
CA SER A 220 -7.04 -3.11 31.99
C SER A 220 -5.71 -3.58 32.61
N GLN A 221 -4.96 -4.46 31.94
CA GLN A 221 -3.70 -4.97 32.46
C GLN A 221 -2.59 -3.91 32.34
N SER A 222 -1.82 -3.75 33.41
CA SER A 222 -0.73 -2.76 33.50
C SER A 222 0.56 -3.19 32.79
N SER A 223 0.78 -4.50 32.61
CA SER A 223 1.95 -5.03 31.92
C SER A 223 1.66 -5.25 30.44
N ARG A 224 2.56 -4.82 29.56
CA ARG A 224 2.48 -5.01 28.11
C ARG A 224 3.73 -5.72 27.58
N PRO A 225 3.60 -6.64 26.61
CA PRO A 225 2.39 -7.01 25.89
C PRO A 225 1.48 -8.00 26.66
N VAL A 226 0.20 -8.06 26.28
CA VAL A 226 -0.81 -9.01 26.79
C VAL A 226 -1.22 -9.97 25.69
N VAL A 227 -1.47 -11.23 26.00
CA VAL A 227 -1.87 -12.25 25.03
C VAL A 227 -3.12 -12.97 25.50
N LEU A 228 -4.06 -13.16 24.60
CA LEU A 228 -5.28 -13.92 24.82
C LEU A 228 -5.49 -14.94 23.69
N TYR A 229 -5.91 -16.15 24.05
CA TYR A 229 -6.14 -17.24 23.11
C TYR A 229 -7.63 -17.36 22.76
N SER A 230 -7.92 -17.65 21.49
CA SER A 230 -9.20 -18.16 21.01
C SER A 230 -8.98 -19.27 19.97
N LYS A 231 -10.07 -19.89 19.49
CA LYS A 231 -9.99 -20.88 18.40
C LYS A 231 -9.46 -20.29 17.09
N ALA A 232 -9.54 -18.97 16.90
CA ALA A 232 -9.03 -18.29 15.72
C ALA A 232 -7.51 -18.05 15.79
N GLY A 233 -6.92 -18.01 17.00
CA GLY A 233 -5.50 -17.73 17.20
C GLY A 233 -5.23 -16.97 18.50
N TYR A 234 -4.10 -16.27 18.52
CA TYR A 234 -3.64 -15.50 19.68
C TYR A 234 -3.78 -14.01 19.38
N LEU A 235 -4.62 -13.32 20.15
CA LEU A 235 -4.72 -11.86 20.13
C LEU A 235 -3.67 -11.28 21.08
N ILE A 236 -2.84 -10.39 20.54
CA ILE A 236 -1.74 -9.73 21.24
C ILE A 236 -2.07 -8.24 21.32
N LEU A 237 -1.98 -7.68 22.52
CA LEU A 237 -2.06 -6.24 22.77
C LEU A 237 -0.67 -5.73 23.18
N SER A 238 -0.08 -4.86 22.36
CA SER A 238 1.22 -4.23 22.62
C SER A 238 1.13 -2.71 22.48
N ASP A 239 1.98 -2.00 23.20
CA ASP A 239 2.19 -0.57 22.98
C ASP A 239 3.29 -0.38 21.94
N TYR A 240 3.18 0.67 21.14
CA TYR A 240 4.18 1.08 20.17
C TYR A 240 4.35 2.59 20.15
N GLY A 241 5.61 3.03 20.03
CA GLY A 241 6.03 4.38 20.33
C GLY A 241 6.22 4.58 21.84
N GLY A 242 7.41 5.00 22.27
CA GLY A 242 7.62 5.43 23.66
C GLY A 242 9.00 5.12 24.26
N GLU A 243 9.96 6.01 23.99
CA GLU A 243 10.76 6.59 25.07
C GLU A 243 10.52 8.11 25.04
N GLY A 244 9.47 8.60 25.72
CA GLY A 244 9.17 10.03 25.78
C GLY A 244 7.68 10.40 25.89
N PRO A 245 7.34 11.71 25.90
CA PRO A 245 5.97 12.22 26.07
C PRO A 245 5.11 12.14 24.79
N GLU A 246 5.64 11.56 23.70
CA GLU A 246 4.90 11.41 22.45
C GLU A 246 4.05 10.13 22.44
N THR A 247 2.93 10.22 21.72
CA THR A 247 1.80 9.31 21.71
C THR A 247 2.16 7.85 21.48
N ALA A 248 2.18 7.06 22.57
CA ALA A 248 2.08 5.62 22.48
C ALA A 248 0.69 5.26 21.92
N PHE A 249 0.64 4.55 20.80
CA PHE A 249 -0.61 3.94 20.32
C PHE A 249 -0.57 2.44 20.55
N ARG A 250 -1.74 1.83 20.61
CA ARG A 250 -1.91 0.41 20.89
C ARG A 250 -2.03 -0.36 19.59
N ILE A 251 -1.32 -1.48 19.57
CA ILE A 251 -1.36 -2.48 18.51
C ILE A 251 -2.13 -3.68 19.03
N TRP A 252 -3.15 -4.05 18.27
CA TRP A 252 -3.90 -5.29 18.45
C TRP A 252 -3.54 -6.19 17.29
N MET A 253 -2.95 -7.35 17.57
CA MET A 253 -2.49 -8.26 16.52
C MET A 253 -3.05 -9.66 16.75
N LEU A 254 -3.77 -10.18 15.76
CA LEU A 254 -4.14 -11.59 15.73
C LEU A 254 -3.05 -12.37 15.00
N LEU A 255 -2.48 -13.35 15.69
CA LEU A 255 -1.59 -14.34 15.12
C LEU A 255 -2.29 -15.70 15.04
N PRO A 256 -2.55 -16.24 13.84
CA PRO A 256 -3.03 -17.60 13.64
C PRO A 256 -2.19 -18.65 14.36
N ILE A 257 -2.84 -19.74 14.83
CA ILE A 257 -2.19 -20.81 15.61
C ILE A 257 -0.92 -21.36 14.93
N PRO A 258 -0.89 -21.65 13.61
CA PRO A 258 0.33 -22.14 12.96
C PRO A 258 1.51 -21.17 13.08
N LEU A 259 1.25 -19.87 12.88
CA LEU A 259 2.26 -18.83 12.99
C LEU A 259 2.73 -18.66 14.44
N TRP A 260 1.82 -18.72 15.42
CA TRP A 260 2.18 -18.69 16.83
C TRP A 260 3.10 -19.86 17.20
N ASN A 261 2.76 -21.08 16.79
CA ASN A 261 3.57 -22.26 17.09
C ASN A 261 4.96 -22.16 16.45
N GLU A 262 5.07 -21.72 15.20
CA GLU A 262 6.35 -21.55 14.54
C GLU A 262 7.20 -20.45 15.21
N MET A 263 6.62 -19.29 15.48
CA MET A 263 7.38 -18.15 16.03
C MET A 263 7.67 -18.27 17.53
N ARG A 264 6.65 -18.57 18.33
CA ARG A 264 6.77 -18.60 19.79
C ARG A 264 7.29 -19.93 20.28
N GLU A 265 6.75 -21.05 19.81
CA GLU A 265 7.07 -22.36 20.37
C GLU A 265 8.34 -22.95 19.76
N ARG A 266 8.53 -22.86 18.44
CA ARG A 266 9.72 -23.40 17.78
C ARG A 266 10.89 -22.43 17.80
N ARG A 267 10.71 -21.19 17.33
CA ARG A 267 11.79 -20.19 17.23
C ARG A 267 12.06 -19.41 18.52
N LYS A 268 11.20 -19.55 19.54
CA LYS A 268 11.34 -18.92 20.86
C LYS A 268 11.44 -17.38 20.81
N LEU A 269 10.83 -16.76 19.80
CA LEU A 269 10.78 -15.30 19.70
C LEU A 269 10.02 -14.69 20.89
N SER A 270 10.45 -13.52 21.34
CA SER A 270 9.69 -12.73 22.31
C SER A 270 8.41 -12.20 21.68
N ILE A 271 7.38 -11.90 22.49
CA ILE A 271 6.11 -11.37 21.97
C ILE A 271 6.32 -10.04 21.22
N ARG A 272 7.26 -9.20 21.66
CA ARG A 272 7.61 -7.96 20.96
C ARG A 272 8.22 -8.25 19.58
N GLU A 273 9.17 -9.20 19.49
CA GLU A 273 9.74 -9.60 18.20
C GLU A 273 8.67 -10.19 17.26
N ILE A 274 7.73 -10.97 17.78
CA ILE A 274 6.61 -11.53 17.01
C ILE A 274 5.76 -10.40 16.41
N VAL A 275 5.39 -9.39 17.22
CA VAL A 275 4.60 -8.24 16.75
C VAL A 275 5.39 -7.46 15.69
N THR A 276 6.64 -7.13 15.98
CA THR A 276 7.51 -6.36 15.08
C THR A 276 7.75 -7.09 13.75
N ALA A 277 8.04 -8.39 13.78
CA ALA A 277 8.25 -9.20 12.57
C ALA A 277 6.96 -9.37 11.76
N SER A 278 5.84 -9.66 12.43
CA SER A 278 4.55 -9.83 11.73
C SER A 278 4.09 -8.53 11.09
N TRP A 279 4.30 -7.39 11.75
CA TRP A 279 4.02 -6.09 11.14
C TRP A 279 4.97 -5.79 9.99
N GLY A 280 6.28 -6.08 10.11
CA GLY A 280 7.21 -5.95 8.99
C GLY A 280 6.83 -6.77 7.76
N TYR A 281 6.25 -7.96 7.94
CA TYR A 281 5.68 -8.76 6.86
C TYR A 281 4.45 -8.09 6.23
N LEU A 282 3.53 -7.54 7.04
CA LEU A 282 2.36 -6.80 6.55
C LEU A 282 2.76 -5.54 5.76
N ASP A 283 3.78 -4.81 6.22
CA ASP A 283 4.38 -3.68 5.50
C ASP A 283 4.89 -4.15 4.11
N GLY A 284 5.46 -5.36 4.04
CA GLY A 284 5.86 -6.00 2.79
C GLY A 284 4.70 -6.32 1.85
N LEU A 285 3.62 -6.92 2.37
CA LEU A 285 2.42 -7.20 1.57
C LEU A 285 1.78 -5.92 1.01
N GLU A 286 1.71 -4.86 1.82
CA GLU A 286 1.20 -3.57 1.38
C GLU A 286 2.08 -2.98 0.28
N ALA A 287 3.40 -3.01 0.46
CA ALA A 287 4.36 -2.52 -0.52
C ALA A 287 4.29 -3.26 -1.86
N GLU A 288 4.11 -4.59 -1.84
CA GLU A 288 3.93 -5.39 -3.05
C GLU A 288 2.65 -5.00 -3.81
N ASN A 289 1.56 -4.75 -3.08
CA ASN A 289 0.30 -4.29 -3.67
C ASN A 289 0.41 -2.88 -4.25
N GLU A 290 1.09 -1.98 -3.55
CA GLU A 290 1.30 -0.60 -3.99
C GLU A 290 2.19 -0.53 -5.23
N ARG A 291 3.26 -1.31 -5.26
CA ARG A 291 4.15 -1.43 -6.42
C ARG A 291 3.39 -1.77 -7.70
N ASN A 292 2.41 -2.66 -7.64
CA ASN A 292 1.63 -3.05 -8.82
C ASN A 292 0.94 -1.86 -9.51
N ARG A 293 0.71 -0.75 -8.79
CA ARG A 293 0.14 0.48 -9.34
C ARG A 293 1.09 1.24 -10.26
N PHE A 294 2.40 1.06 -10.06
CA PHE A 294 3.45 1.71 -10.86
C PHE A 294 3.95 0.84 -12.01
N ARG A 295 3.50 -0.42 -12.12
CA ARG A 295 3.85 -1.26 -13.27
C ARG A 295 3.05 -0.79 -14.48
N GLY A 296 3.74 -0.37 -15.53
CA GLY A 296 3.14 -0.16 -16.85
C GLY A 296 2.30 -1.38 -17.27
N GLN A 297 1.11 -1.16 -17.83
CA GLN A 297 0.29 -2.19 -18.50
C GLN A 297 0.97 -2.69 -19.81
N GLY A 298 2.28 -2.95 -19.78
CA GLY A 298 3.09 -3.34 -20.93
C GLY A 298 2.99 -4.82 -21.31
N SER A 299 2.06 -5.60 -20.73
CA SER A 299 1.95 -7.04 -20.97
C SER A 299 0.62 -7.50 -21.60
N LEU A 300 -0.35 -6.62 -21.85
CA LEU A 300 -1.63 -6.98 -22.49
C LEU A 300 -1.79 -6.53 -23.95
N SER A 301 -0.77 -5.93 -24.56
CA SER A 301 -0.78 -5.49 -25.96
C SER A 301 0.36 -6.06 -26.81
N ARG A 302 1.00 -7.15 -26.34
CA ARG A 302 1.88 -8.00 -27.16
C ARG A 302 1.33 -9.42 -27.28
N GLN A 303 0.11 -9.54 -27.77
CA GLN A 303 -0.26 -10.66 -28.64
C GLN A 303 -0.93 -10.02 -29.85
N GLY A 304 -0.26 -10.15 -30.99
CA GLY A 304 -0.83 -9.79 -32.29
C GLY A 304 -1.92 -10.77 -32.71
#